data_AF-A0AAD6VUP5-F1
#
_entry.id   AF-A0AAD6VUP5-F1
#
_cell.length_a   1.000
_cell.length_b   1.000
_cell.length_c   1.000
_cell.angle_alpha   90.00
_cell.angle_beta   90.00
_cell.angle_gamma   90.00
#
_symmetry.space_group_name_H-M   'P 1'
#
loop_
_entity.id
_entity.type
_entity.pdbx_description
1 polymer ?
#
loop_
_entity_poly.entity_id
_entity_poly.type
_entity_poly.pdbx_seq_one_letter_code
_entity_poly.pdbx_strand_id
1 'polypeptide(L)'
;FDPKHPQHTTHALRKRKIRHIPVLCGWPIPRRDLNEQADKYAVAILALFRPWNLSVGPTLKPDNVSWSDALSDLLLTLPPHHLKVINHMQEQWECKLAADDFSAQRRK
;
A
#
# COMPACT_ATOMS: atom_id res chain seq x y z
N PHE A 1 15.71 4.75 17.13
CA PHE A 1 16.28 4.22 15.86
C PHE A 1 17.64 3.62 16.17
N ASP A 2 18.20 2.82 15.26
CA ASP A 2 19.60 2.40 15.33
C ASP A 2 20.49 3.67 15.46
N PRO A 3 21.46 3.74 16.39
CA PRO A 3 22.39 4.87 16.50
C PRO A 3 23.13 5.20 15.20
N LYS A 4 23.25 4.24 14.28
CA LYS A 4 23.85 4.42 12.95
C LYS A 4 22.96 5.19 11.97
N HIS A 5 21.67 5.37 12.25
CA HIS A 5 20.78 6.11 11.36
C HIS A 5 21.06 7.63 11.48
N PRO A 6 21.22 8.38 10.36
CA PRO A 6 21.54 9.81 10.39
C PRO A 6 20.54 10.66 11.19
N GLN A 7 19.29 10.21 11.25
CA GLN A 7 18.21 10.91 11.95
C GLN A 7 17.87 10.33 13.33
N HIS A 8 18.73 9.47 13.91
CA HIS A 8 18.40 8.79 15.17
C HIS A 8 18.20 9.74 16.37
N THR A 9 18.77 10.94 16.32
CA THR A 9 18.63 11.99 17.34
C THR A 9 17.34 12.79 17.19
N THR A 10 16.80 12.92 15.97
CA THR A 10 15.65 13.78 15.67
C THR A 10 14.35 13.00 15.51
N HIS A 11 14.42 11.71 15.17
CA HIS A 11 13.25 10.89 14.89
C HIS A 11 13.19 9.68 15.83
N ALA A 12 11.98 9.24 16.16
CA ALA A 12 11.73 8.01 16.91
C ALA A 12 10.49 7.29 16.38
N LEU A 13 10.53 5.96 16.35
CA LEU A 13 9.34 5.14 16.14
C LEU A 13 8.59 5.04 17.46
N ARG A 14 7.31 5.43 17.47
CA ARG A 14 6.47 5.36 18.65
C ARG A 14 5.18 4.63 18.32
N LYS A 15 4.91 3.55 19.04
CA LYS A 15 3.59 2.91 19.02
C LYS A 15 2.55 3.88 19.59
N ARG A 16 1.50 4.16 18.82
CA ARG A 16 0.38 5.01 19.25
C ARG A 16 -0.51 4.23 20.22
N LYS A 17 -0.96 4.88 21.30
CA LYS A 17 -1.90 4.29 22.27
C LYS A 17 -3.35 4.31 21.76
N ILE A 18 -3.69 5.31 20.98
CA ILE A 18 -5.02 5.52 20.40
C ILE A 18 -4.98 5.14 18.92
N ARG A 19 -6.01 4.45 18.44
CA ARG A 19 -6.17 4.08 17.04
C ARG A 19 -6.38 5.34 16.19
N HIS A 20 -5.66 5.44 15.08
CA HIS A 20 -5.80 6.51 14.11
C HIS A 20 -5.97 5.89 12.73
N ILE A 21 -6.70 6.58 11.85
CA ILE A 21 -6.79 6.22 10.44
C ILE A 21 -5.71 7.02 9.71
N PRO A 22 -4.74 6.34 9.07
CA PRO A 22 -3.73 7.04 8.27
C PRO A 22 -4.40 7.66 7.04
N VAL A 23 -4.14 8.94 6.81
CA VAL A 23 -4.47 9.63 5.55
C VAL A 23 -3.21 9.64 4.72
N LEU A 24 -3.27 8.99 3.55
CA LEU A 24 -2.14 8.97 2.63
C LEU A 24 -2.12 10.29 1.84
N CYS A 25 -1.02 11.03 1.96
CA CYS A 25 -0.80 12.28 1.25
C CYS A 25 0.14 12.06 0.06
N GLY A 26 -0.17 12.68 -1.07
CA GLY A 26 0.66 12.64 -2.27
C GLY A 26 0.03 11.87 -3.42
N TRP A 27 0.83 11.10 -4.14
CA TRP A 27 0.36 10.30 -5.27
C TRP A 27 -0.66 9.25 -4.80
N PRO A 28 -1.76 9.07 -5.54
CA PRO A 28 -2.76 8.08 -5.19
C PRO A 28 -2.20 6.66 -5.31
N ILE A 29 -2.79 5.72 -4.57
CA ILE A 29 -2.40 4.31 -4.63
C ILE A 29 -2.55 3.81 -6.08
N PRO A 30 -1.53 3.14 -6.65
CA PRO A 30 -1.59 2.62 -8.01
C PRO A 30 -2.79 1.69 -8.21
N ARG A 31 -3.27 1.62 -9.45
CA ARG A 31 -4.39 0.75 -9.78
C ARG A 31 -3.92 -0.66 -10.10
N ARG A 32 -4.72 -1.67 -9.74
CA ARG A 32 -4.38 -3.08 -10.03
C ARG A 32 -4.72 -3.50 -11.47
N ASP A 33 -5.65 -2.80 -12.11
CA ASP A 33 -6.15 -3.12 -13.45
C ASP A 33 -5.27 -2.56 -14.58
N LEU A 34 -4.19 -1.84 -14.24
CA LEU A 34 -3.23 -1.30 -15.19
C LEU A 34 -1.92 -2.08 -15.10
N ASN A 35 -1.64 -2.93 -16.10
CA ASN A 35 -0.44 -3.78 -16.13
C ASN A 35 0.87 -2.99 -16.01
N GLU A 36 0.94 -1.79 -16.59
CA GLU A 36 2.10 -0.89 -16.48
C GLU A 36 2.40 -0.43 -15.04
N GLN A 37 1.41 -0.55 -14.15
CA GLN A 37 1.52 -0.18 -12.74
C GLN A 37 1.62 -1.41 -11.82
N ALA A 38 1.67 -2.64 -12.34
CA ALA A 38 1.63 -3.86 -11.53
C ALA A 38 2.70 -3.89 -10.43
N ASP A 39 3.95 -3.56 -10.77
CA ASP A 39 5.04 -3.51 -9.79
C ASP A 39 4.84 -2.39 -8.76
N LYS A 40 4.38 -1.22 -9.20
CA LYS A 40 4.10 -0.09 -8.29
C LYS A 40 2.97 -0.43 -7.32
N TYR A 41 1.92 -1.10 -7.82
CA TYR A 41 0.81 -1.60 -7.02
C TYR A 41 1.31 -2.61 -5.98
N ALA A 42 2.09 -3.60 -6.40
CA ALA A 42 2.67 -4.58 -5.51
C ALA A 42 3.53 -3.95 -4.42
N VAL A 43 4.43 -3.02 -4.76
CA VAL A 43 5.25 -2.28 -3.79
C VAL A 43 4.35 -1.52 -2.79
N ALA A 44 3.31 -0.84 -3.26
CA ALA A 44 2.42 -0.07 -2.40
C ALA A 44 1.66 -0.96 -1.39
N ILE A 45 1.09 -2.08 -1.86
CA ILE A 45 0.35 -3.01 -1.00
C ILE A 45 1.29 -3.72 -0.02
N LEU A 46 2.46 -4.16 -0.47
CA LEU A 46 3.48 -4.76 0.41
C LEU A 46 3.91 -3.77 1.50
N ALA A 47 4.18 -2.51 1.14
CA ALA A 47 4.58 -1.49 2.11
C ALA A 47 3.51 -1.20 3.17
N LEU A 48 2.23 -1.26 2.81
CA LEU A 48 1.13 -0.96 3.73
C LEU A 48 0.73 -2.15 4.62
N PHE A 49 0.78 -3.37 4.09
CA PHE A 49 0.18 -4.54 4.73
C PHE A 49 1.19 -5.60 5.19
N ARG A 50 2.43 -5.58 4.69
CA ARG A 50 3.47 -6.47 5.20
C ARG A 50 3.99 -5.92 6.54
N PRO A 51 4.14 -6.77 7.57
CA PRO A 51 4.70 -6.32 8.85
C PRO A 51 6.16 -5.92 8.67
N TRP A 52 6.50 -4.70 9.09
CA TRP A 52 7.88 -4.20 9.07
C TRP A 52 8.65 -4.77 10.25
N ASN A 53 9.25 -5.95 10.10
CA ASN A 53 10.11 -6.56 11.12
C ASN A 53 11.59 -6.42 10.76
N LEU A 54 12.31 -5.57 11.49
CA LEU A 54 13.75 -5.38 11.29
C LEU A 54 14.60 -6.63 11.61
N SER A 55 14.02 -7.61 12.29
CA SER A 55 14.74 -8.75 12.86
C SER A 55 14.89 -9.97 11.93
N VAL A 56 14.23 -10.03 10.77
CA VAL A 56 14.05 -11.30 10.01
C VAL A 56 14.41 -11.21 8.51
N GLY A 57 15.21 -10.23 8.10
CA GLY A 57 15.67 -10.12 6.70
C GLY A 57 14.83 -9.17 5.84
N PRO A 58 14.92 -9.25 4.49
CA PRO A 58 14.54 -8.15 3.61
C PRO A 58 13.06 -7.78 3.76
N THR A 59 12.84 -6.49 4.01
CA THR A 59 11.62 -5.96 4.67
C THR A 59 10.35 -6.08 3.84
N LEU A 60 10.45 -6.20 2.50
CA LEU A 60 9.29 -6.21 1.60
C LEU A 60 9.21 -7.46 0.71
N LYS A 61 10.34 -7.94 0.19
CA LYS A 61 10.44 -9.18 -0.58
C LYS A 61 11.87 -9.73 -0.54
N PRO A 62 12.08 -11.05 -0.74
CA PRO A 62 13.39 -11.61 -1.01
C PRO A 62 13.98 -11.10 -2.35
N ASP A 63 15.30 -11.14 -2.49
CA ASP A 63 15.99 -10.66 -3.70
C ASP A 63 15.59 -11.44 -4.96
N ASN A 64 15.41 -12.75 -4.82
CA ASN A 64 15.12 -13.67 -5.92
C ASN A 64 13.63 -13.81 -6.27
N VAL A 65 12.75 -12.97 -5.72
CA VAL A 65 11.30 -13.04 -5.92
C VAL A 65 10.82 -11.79 -6.63
N SER A 66 9.90 -11.92 -7.60
CA SER A 66 9.30 -10.77 -8.28
C SER A 66 8.35 -10.02 -7.35
N TRP A 67 8.01 -8.77 -7.69
CA TRP A 67 7.03 -8.00 -6.90
C TRP A 67 5.64 -8.65 -6.94
N SER A 68 5.25 -9.18 -8.10
CA SER A 68 3.97 -9.86 -8.27
C SER A 68 3.87 -11.13 -7.43
N ASP A 69 4.93 -11.95 -7.40
CA ASP A 69 4.96 -13.18 -6.59
C ASP A 69 4.91 -12.85 -5.09
N ALA A 70 5.69 -11.86 -4.65
CA ALA A 70 5.70 -11.43 -3.26
C ALA A 70 4.34 -10.86 -2.81
N LEU A 71 3.64 -10.13 -3.69
CA LEU A 71 2.28 -9.68 -3.42
C LEU A 71 1.32 -10.87 -3.34
N SER A 72 1.41 -11.82 -4.26
CA SER A 72 0.54 -12.99 -4.30
C SER A 72 0.65 -13.82 -3.02
N ASP A 73 1.88 -14.05 -2.55
CA ASP A 73 2.17 -14.68 -1.26
C ASP A 73 1.52 -13.90 -0.10
N LEU A 74 1.72 -12.58 -0.04
CA LEU A 74 1.11 -11.74 1.00
C LEU A 74 -0.43 -11.87 1.00
N LEU A 75 -1.08 -11.79 -0.16
CA LEU A 75 -2.54 -11.84 -0.26
C LEU A 75 -3.12 -13.17 0.24
N LEU A 76 -2.40 -14.29 0.11
CA LEU A 76 -2.81 -15.60 0.63
C LEU A 76 -2.75 -15.67 2.17
N THR A 77 -1.84 -14.90 2.77
CA THR A 77 -1.62 -14.90 4.23
C THR A 77 -2.47 -13.87 4.98
N LEU A 78 -2.99 -12.86 4.26
CA LEU A 78 -3.68 -11.74 4.89
C LEU A 78 -5.07 -12.12 5.43
N PRO A 79 -5.45 -11.62 6.62
CA PRO A 79 -6.81 -11.77 7.12
C PRO A 79 -7.87 -11.14 6.19
N PRO A 80 -9.11 -11.67 6.15
CA PRO A 80 -10.16 -11.18 5.25
C PRO A 80 -10.46 -9.68 5.35
N HIS A 81 -10.34 -9.10 6.55
CA HIS A 81 -10.58 -7.67 6.75
C HIS A 81 -9.52 -6.79 6.06
N HIS A 82 -8.26 -7.23 5.97
CA HIS A 82 -7.23 -6.51 5.22
C HIS A 82 -7.48 -6.62 3.71
N LEU A 83 -7.86 -7.80 3.21
CA LEU A 83 -8.24 -7.99 1.81
C LEU A 83 -9.40 -7.08 1.40
N LYS A 84 -10.40 -6.92 2.27
CA LYS A 84 -11.51 -5.99 2.06
C LYS A 84 -11.03 -4.54 1.91
N VAL A 85 -10.10 -4.10 2.77
CA VAL A 85 -9.51 -2.75 2.67
C VAL A 85 -8.75 -2.59 1.36
N ILE A 86 -7.95 -3.58 0.95
CA ILE A 86 -7.22 -3.56 -0.33
C ILE A 86 -8.19 -3.45 -1.51
N ASN A 87 -9.31 -4.17 -1.50
CA ASN A 87 -10.31 -4.09 -2.56
C ASN A 87 -10.96 -2.70 -2.61
N HIS A 88 -11.30 -2.11 -1.46
CA HIS A 88 -11.87 -0.76 -1.43
C HIS A 88 -10.92 0.30 -2.03
N MET A 89 -9.60 0.10 -1.99
CA MET A 89 -8.65 1.00 -2.65
C MET A 89 -8.85 1.05 -4.17
N GLN A 90 -9.20 -0.07 -4.80
CA GLN A 90 -9.53 -0.13 -6.21
C GLN A 90 -10.93 0.45 -6.47
N GLU A 91 -11.92 0.11 -5.64
CA GLU A 91 -13.29 0.63 -5.76
C GLU A 91 -13.31 2.18 -5.70
N GLN A 92 -12.43 2.79 -4.90
CA GLN A 92 -12.30 4.25 -4.84
C GLN A 92 -11.95 4.86 -6.21
N TRP A 93 -11.11 4.19 -7.00
CA TRP A 93 -10.79 4.61 -8.37
C TRP A 93 -11.97 4.43 -9.30
N GLU A 94 -12.66 3.30 -9.21
CA GLU A 94 -13.82 2.98 -10.05
C GLU A 94 -14.95 3.99 -9.83
N CYS A 95 -15.25 4.32 -8.57
CA CYS A 95 -16.22 5.34 -8.21
C CYS A 95 -15.82 6.73 -8.73
N LYS A 96 -14.53 7.08 -8.67
CA LYS A 96 -14.04 8.35 -9.20
C LYS A 96 -14.24 8.44 -10.72
N LEU A 97 -13.87 7.39 -11.45
CA LEU A 97 -14.07 7.33 -12.90
C LEU A 97 -15.55 7.46 -13.28
N ALA A 98 -16.43 6.72 -12.59
CA ALA A 98 -17.87 6.79 -12.83
C ALA A 98 -18.43 8.21 -12.59
N ALA A 99 -17.95 8.90 -11.55
CA ALA A 99 -18.35 10.28 -11.26
C ALA A 99 -17.86 11.28 -12.34
N ASP A 100 -16.63 11.09 -12.82
CA ASP A 100 -16.03 11.91 -13.87
C ASP A 100 -16.78 11.71 -15.22
N ASP A 101 -17.11 10.46 -15.57
CA ASP A 101 -17.89 10.11 -16.76
C ASP A 101 -19.28 10.73 -16.75
N PHE A 102 -20.01 10.59 -15.63
CA PHE A 102 -21.33 11.21 -15.47
C PHE A 102 -21.26 12.75 -15.59
N SER A 103 -20.23 13.35 -15.00
CA SER A 103 -20.00 14.80 -15.09
C SER A 103 -19.70 15.26 -16.52
N ALA A 104 -18.94 14.47 -17.29
CA ALA A 104 -18.64 14.77 -18.68
C ALA A 104 -19.87 14.66 -19.59
N GLN A 105 -20.75 13.69 -19.35
CA GLN A 105 -21.99 13.52 -20.10
C GLN A 105 -22.95 14.71 -19.93
N ARG A 106 -23.01 15.33 -18.74
CA ARG A 106 -23.88 16.49 -18.47
C ARG A 106 -23.37 17.83 -19.00
N ARG A 107 -22.13 17.89 -19.51
CA ARG A 107 -21.56 19.09 -20.13
C ARG A 107 -21.82 19.17 -21.63
N LYS A 108 -22.46 18.15 -22.21
CA LYS A 108 -22.97 18.14 -23.59
C LYS A 108 -24.43 18.57 -23.59
#